data_AF-A0AA39VIE6-F1
#
_entry.id   AF-A0AA39VIE6-F1
#
_cell.length_a   1.000
_cell.length_b   1.000
_cell.length_c   1.000
_cell.angle_alpha   90.00
_cell.angle_beta   90.00
_cell.angle_gamma   90.00
#
_symmetry.space_group_name_H-M   'P 1'
#
loop_
_entity.id
_entity.type
_entity.pdbx_description
1 polymer ?
#
loop_
_entity_poly.entity_id
_entity_poly.type
_entity_poly.pdbx_seq_one_letter_code
_entity_poly.pdbx_strand_id
1 'polypeptide(L)'
;MSELTKSPEDLNKVQQELSDKVGSTRFVHESDLENLTYLKCAIKETLRLHPSNPLLLHETAEDSVVSGYRIPAKSRVMINAYAIDKRLVCMGGSGHIQA
;
A
#
# COMPACT_ATOMS: atom_id res chain seq x y z
N MET A 1 8.31 -10.38 -0.19
CA MET A 1 9.49 -11.10 0.35
C MET A 1 10.67 -11.06 -0.60
N SER A 2 10.49 -11.28 -1.92
CA SER A 2 11.57 -11.19 -2.92
C SER A 2 12.32 -9.85 -2.89
N GLU A 3 11.63 -8.73 -2.67
CA GLU A 3 12.27 -7.41 -2.69
C GLU A 3 13.21 -7.17 -1.50
N LEU A 4 12.86 -7.66 -0.30
CA LEU A 4 13.73 -7.59 0.87
C LEU A 4 14.97 -8.48 0.72
N THR A 5 14.84 -9.64 0.08
CA THR A 5 15.99 -10.53 -0.16
C THR A 5 16.98 -9.93 -1.16
N LYS A 6 16.54 -9.03 -2.05
CA LYS A 6 17.42 -8.32 -3.00
C LYS A 6 18.22 -7.18 -2.34
N SER A 7 17.77 -6.67 -1.20
CA SER A 7 18.43 -5.59 -0.44
C SER A 7 18.88 -6.09 0.93
N PRO A 8 20.11 -6.62 1.06
CA PRO A 8 20.62 -7.16 2.33
C PRO A 8 20.69 -6.09 3.43
N GLU A 9 20.90 -4.82 3.07
CA GLU A 9 20.89 -3.71 4.03
C GLU A 9 19.52 -3.51 4.68
N ASP A 10 18.45 -3.56 3.88
CA ASP A 10 17.10 -3.37 4.40
C ASP A 10 16.63 -4.59 5.19
N LEU A 11 17.05 -5.78 4.78
CA LEU A 11 16.82 -7.00 5.55
C LEU A 11 17.50 -6.93 6.93
N ASN A 12 18.76 -6.47 6.99
CA ASN A 12 19.48 -6.31 8.25
C ASN A 12 18.78 -5.32 9.19
N LYS A 13 18.26 -4.20 8.67
CA LYS A 13 17.49 -3.23 9.47
C LYS A 13 16.22 -3.84 10.07
N VAL A 14 15.48 -4.64 9.29
CA VAL A 14 14.29 -5.36 9.80
C VAL A 14 14.68 -6.35 10.90
N GLN A 15 15.76 -7.11 10.70
CA GLN A 15 16.23 -8.09 11.70
C GLN A 15 16.71 -7.42 12.99
N GLN A 16 17.36 -6.27 12.87
CA GLN A 16 17.78 -5.47 14.02
C GLN A 16 16.55 -4.91 14.77
N GLU A 17 15.59 -4.32 14.06
CA GLU A 17 14.33 -3.85 14.67
C GLU A 17 13.60 -4.99 15.42
N LEU A 18 13.54 -6.18 14.82
CA LEU A 18 12.92 -7.34 15.44
C LEU A 18 13.66 -7.79 16.71
N SER A 19 14.99 -7.81 16.66
CA SER A 19 15.84 -8.16 17.82
C SER A 19 15.69 -7.15 18.95
N ASP A 20 15.59 -5.85 18.62
CA ASP A 20 15.49 -4.76 19.58
C ASP A 20 14.10 -4.66 20.23
N LYS A 21 13.02 -4.96 19.49
CA LYS A 21 11.64 -4.77 19.96
C LYS A 21 10.98 -6.04 20.52
N VAL A 22 11.25 -7.20 19.92
CA VAL A 22 10.62 -8.47 20.33
C VAL A 22 11.58 -9.30 21.19
N GLY A 23 12.87 -9.25 20.86
CA GLY A 23 13.87 -10.18 21.39
C GLY A 23 13.81 -11.55 20.71
N SER A 24 14.82 -12.38 20.93
CA SER A 24 15.01 -13.66 20.23
C SER A 24 14.42 -14.88 20.94
N THR A 25 13.82 -14.71 22.12
CA THR A 25 13.43 -15.82 23.01
C THR A 25 11.93 -16.11 23.04
N ARG A 26 11.08 -15.17 22.58
CA ARG A 26 9.61 -15.28 22.67
C ARG A 26 8.96 -15.16 21.29
N PHE A 27 7.74 -15.68 21.17
CA PHE A 27 6.92 -15.48 19.98
C PHE A 27 6.46 -14.03 19.87
N VAL A 28 6.29 -13.59 18.62
CA VAL A 28 5.73 -12.26 18.29
C VAL A 28 4.25 -12.24 18.68
N HIS A 29 3.86 -11.23 19.46
CA HIS A 29 2.45 -10.95 19.75
C HIS A 29 1.95 -9.76 18.92
N GLU A 30 0.63 -9.63 18.77
CA GLU A 30 0.03 -8.52 18.00
C GLU A 30 0.40 -7.14 18.55
N SER A 31 0.56 -7.01 19.88
CA SER A 31 1.04 -5.77 20.52
C SER A 31 2.45 -5.36 20.07
N ASP A 32 3.27 -6.31 19.63
CA ASP A 32 4.61 -6.02 19.15
C ASP A 32 4.61 -5.44 17.74
N LEU A 33 3.60 -5.79 16.92
CA LEU A 33 3.47 -5.31 15.54
C LEU A 33 3.32 -3.78 15.46
N GLU A 34 2.79 -3.15 16.50
CA GLU A 34 2.70 -1.69 16.60
C GLU A 34 4.07 -1.02 16.71
N ASN A 35 5.03 -1.71 17.32
CA ASN A 35 6.39 -1.22 17.54
C ASN A 35 7.35 -1.48 16.37
N LEU A 36 6.97 -2.38 15.44
CA LEU A 36 7.76 -2.73 14.25
C LEU A 36 7.47 -1.76 13.08
N THR A 37 7.96 -0.54 13.24
CA THR A 37 7.68 0.57 12.31
C THR A 37 8.36 0.36 10.96
N TYR A 38 9.62 -0.07 10.96
CA TYR A 38 10.39 -0.29 9.74
C TYR A 38 9.83 -1.47 8.94
N LEU A 39 9.51 -2.57 9.61
CA LEU A 39 8.83 -3.70 8.98
C LEU A 39 7.50 -3.27 8.34
N LYS A 40 6.70 -2.45 9.03
CA LYS A 40 5.44 -1.93 8.49
C LYS A 40 5.66 -1.05 7.25
N CYS A 41 6.69 -0.20 7.27
CA CYS A 41 7.08 0.59 6.10
C CYS A 41 7.53 -0.30 4.94
N ALA A 42 8.34 -1.32 5.19
CA ALA A 42 8.80 -2.25 4.16
C ALA A 42 7.64 -3.04 3.52
N ILE A 43 6.65 -3.46 4.32
CA ILE A 43 5.44 -4.12 3.81
C ILE A 43 4.64 -3.15 2.94
N LYS A 44 4.40 -1.92 3.43
CA LYS A 44 3.67 -0.89 2.67
C LYS A 44 4.35 -0.58 1.34
N GLU A 45 5.67 -0.43 1.33
CA GLU A 45 6.44 -0.16 0.12
C GLU A 45 6.45 -1.35 -0.85
N THR A 46 6.45 -2.58 -0.32
CA THR A 46 6.31 -3.78 -1.16
C THR A 46 4.93 -3.82 -1.81
N LEU A 47 3.86 -3.50 -1.08
CA LEU A 47 2.50 -3.44 -1.60
C LEU A 47 2.31 -2.28 -2.59
N ARG A 48 3.03 -1.18 -2.39
CA ARG A 48 3.15 -0.08 -3.35
C ARG A 48 3.67 -0.62 -4.69
N LEU A 49 4.84 -1.26 -4.68
CA LEU A 49 5.43 -1.82 -5.90
C LEU A 49 4.64 -2.98 -6.53
N HIS A 50 3.99 -3.80 -5.71
CA HIS A 50 3.30 -5.03 -6.08
C HIS A 50 1.93 -5.14 -5.39
N PRO A 51 0.93 -4.35 -5.82
CA PRO A 51 -0.40 -4.38 -5.22
C PRO A 51 -1.09 -5.71 -5.54
N SER A 52 -1.77 -6.29 -4.56
CA SER A 52 -2.51 -7.55 -4.75
C SER A 52 -3.64 -7.42 -5.78
N ASN A 53 -4.22 -6.21 -5.91
CA ASN A 53 -5.21 -5.92 -6.94
C ASN A 53 -4.81 -4.64 -7.71
N PRO A 54 -4.12 -4.77 -8.86
CA PRO A 54 -3.63 -3.61 -9.60
C PRO A 54 -4.75 -2.80 -10.27
N LEU A 55 -5.92 -3.40 -10.45
CA LEU A 55 -7.05 -2.83 -11.19
C LEU A 55 -8.33 -2.95 -10.36
N LEU A 56 -8.80 -1.83 -9.83
CA LEU A 56 -10.05 -1.79 -9.05
C LEU A 56 -11.21 -1.56 -10.02
N LEU A 57 -12.22 -2.42 -9.96
CA LEU A 57 -13.43 -2.29 -10.75
C LEU A 57 -14.53 -1.67 -9.88
N HIS A 58 -15.10 -0.57 -10.35
CA HIS A 58 -16.22 0.11 -9.72
C HIS A 58 -17.39 0.17 -10.71
N GLU A 59 -18.62 0.03 -10.22
CA GLU A 59 -19.83 0.25 -11.01
C GLU A 59 -20.53 1.50 -10.48
N THR A 60 -20.73 2.49 -11.33
CA THR A 60 -21.31 3.77 -10.92
C THR A 60 -22.78 3.59 -10.55
N ALA A 61 -23.15 3.95 -9.32
CA ALA A 61 -24.54 3.82 -8.84
C ALA A 61 -25.47 4.88 -9.45
N GLU A 62 -24.94 6.08 -9.71
CA GLU A 62 -25.66 7.24 -10.25
C GLU A 62 -24.86 7.95 -11.34
N ASP A 63 -25.43 8.96 -11.99
CA ASP A 63 -24.71 9.74 -12.99
C ASP A 63 -23.66 10.63 -12.29
N SER A 64 -22.37 10.38 -12.53
CA SER A 64 -21.26 11.08 -11.87
C SER A 64 -20.40 11.85 -12.88
N VAL A 65 -19.71 12.90 -12.41
CA VAL A 65 -18.74 13.66 -13.23
C VAL A 65 -17.34 13.44 -12.70
N VAL A 66 -16.46 12.82 -13.49
CA VAL A 66 -15.05 12.57 -13.12
C VAL A 66 -14.15 13.36 -14.06
N SER A 67 -13.30 14.24 -13.52
CA SER A 67 -12.37 15.07 -14.29
C SER A 67 -13.01 15.83 -15.46
N GLY A 68 -14.27 16.27 -15.29
CA GLY A 68 -15.05 16.98 -16.31
C GLY A 68 -15.82 16.09 -17.29
N TYR A 69 -15.68 14.75 -17.21
CA TYR A 69 -16.42 13.80 -18.04
C TYR A 69 -17.66 13.27 -17.30
N ARG A 70 -18.81 13.28 -17.97
CA ARG A 70 -20.04 12.64 -17.47
C ARG A 70 -19.95 11.13 -17.68
N ILE A 71 -20.13 10.38 -16.60
CA ILE A 71 -20.21 8.92 -16.56
C ILE A 71 -21.65 8.55 -16.19
N PRO A 72 -22.41 7.88 -17.07
CA PRO A 72 -23.78 7.50 -16.75
C PRO A 72 -23.83 6.37 -15.72
N ALA A 73 -24.94 6.27 -15.00
CA ALA A 73 -25.21 5.19 -14.05
C ALA A 73 -25.07 3.81 -14.71
N LYS A 74 -24.64 2.81 -13.92
CA LYS A 74 -24.33 1.42 -14.34
C LYS A 74 -23.14 1.29 -15.30
N SER A 75 -22.31 2.33 -15.41
CA SER A 75 -21.04 2.24 -16.13
C SER A 75 -19.99 1.52 -15.29
N ARG A 76 -19.16 0.70 -15.93
CA ARG A 76 -18.00 0.07 -15.30
C ARG A 76 -16.78 0.97 -15.42
N VAL A 77 -16.28 1.45 -14.29
CA VAL A 77 -15.07 2.27 -14.18
C VAL A 77 -13.94 1.39 -13.68
N MET A 78 -12.82 1.41 -14.40
CA MET A 78 -11.63 0.64 -14.06
C MET A 78 -10.53 1.59 -13.59
N ILE A 79 -10.13 1.48 -12.33
CA ILE A 79 -9.13 2.32 -11.69
C ILE A 79 -7.81 1.56 -11.65
N ASN A 80 -6.79 2.07 -12.32
CA ASN A 80 -5.45 1.49 -12.30
C ASN A 80 -4.69 1.94 -11.05
N ALA A 81 -4.92 1.23 -9.94
CA ALA A 81 -4.27 1.48 -8.66
C ALA A 81 -2.74 1.36 -8.79
N TYR A 82 -2.25 0.39 -9.57
CA TYR A 82 -0.81 0.20 -9.80
C TYR A 82 -0.13 1.41 -10.45
N ALA A 83 -0.77 2.03 -11.44
CA ALA A 83 -0.23 3.23 -12.09
C ALA A 83 -0.27 4.46 -11.17
N ILE A 84 -1.32 4.60 -10.35
CA ILE A 84 -1.44 5.70 -9.38
C ILE A 84 -0.32 5.60 -8.34
N ASP A 85 -0.12 4.41 -7.81
CA ASP A 85 0.79 4.14 -6.71
C ASP A 85 2.28 4.28 -7.11
N LYS A 86 2.61 4.05 -8.39
CA LYS A 86 3.93 4.35 -8.96
C LYS A 86 4.12 5.82 -9.36
N ARG A 87 3.06 6.63 -9.33
CA ARG A 87 3.12 8.04 -9.71
C ARG A 87 3.39 8.93 -8.49
N LEU A 88 4.59 9.52 -8.45
CA LEU A 88 5.08 10.40 -7.38
C LEU A 88 4.16 11.59 -7.05
N VAL A 89 3.31 12.04 -7.98
CA VAL A 89 2.41 13.19 -7.79
C VAL A 89 1.34 12.94 -6.72
N CYS A 90 0.92 11.69 -6.49
CA CYS A 90 -0.16 11.38 -5.56
C CYS A 90 0.31 11.10 -4.13
N MET A 91 1.63 11.05 -3.87
CA MET A 91 2.19 10.73 -2.55
C MET A 91 2.43 11.97 -1.67
N GLY A 92 2.13 13.17 -2.17
CA GLY A 92 2.20 14.43 -1.43
C GLY A 92 0.83 15.08 -1.28
N GLY A 93 0.14 14.81 -0.17
CA GLY A 93 -1.02 15.61 0.25
C GLY A 93 -2.36 14.88 0.22
N SER A 94 -3.08 15.03 1.32
CA SER A 94 -4.48 14.68 1.54
C SER A 94 -5.36 15.12 0.35
N GLY A 95 -5.53 14.24 -0.62
CA GLY A 95 -6.46 14.39 -1.72
C GLY A 95 -7.64 13.46 -1.48
N HIS A 96 -8.78 14.03 -1.09
CA HIS A 96 -10.05 13.32 -1.05
C HIS A 96 -10.27 12.59 -2.39
N ILE A 97 -10.25 11.27 -2.36
CA ILE A 97 -10.82 10.44 -3.41
C ILE A 97 -12.33 10.46 -3.14
N GLN A 98 -13.02 11.48 -3.66
CA GLN A 98 -14.47 11.42 -3.77
C GLN A 98 -14.78 10.46 -4.93
N ALA A 99 -15.34 9.32 -4.55
CA ALA A 99 -16.10 8.44 -5.43
C ALA A 99 -17.39 9.13 -5.85
#